data_AF-A0A3S4TZJ6-F1
#
_entry.id   AF-A0A3S4TZJ6-F1
#
_cell.length_a   1.000
_cell.length_b   1.000
_cell.length_c   1.000
_cell.angle_alpha   90.00
_cell.angle_beta   90.00
_cell.angle_gamma   90.00
#
_symmetry.space_group_name_H-M   'P 1'
#
loop_
_entity.id
_entity.type
_entity.pdbx_description
1 polymer ?
#
loop_
_entity_poly.entity_id
_entity_poly.type
_entity_poly.pdbx_seq_one_letter_code
_entity_poly.pdbx_strand_id
1 'polypeptide(L)' 'MKNLDWNNLGFNYIKTDYRFIAHWKNGKWDEGKLTTDNTLHIHEGSTALHYGQQCLKD' A
#
# COMPACT_ATOMS: atom_id res chain seq x y z
N MET A 1 -18.58 -10.33 -9.05
CA MET A 1 -17.34 -11.08 -8.75
C MET A 1 -16.41 -10.87 -9.92
N LYS A 2 -15.17 -10.39 -9.72
CA LYS A 2 -14.21 -10.28 -10.83
C LYS A 2 -13.92 -11.70 -11.35
N ASN A 3 -14.03 -11.91 -12.65
CA ASN A 3 -13.77 -13.20 -13.27
C ASN A 3 -12.25 -13.35 -13.44
N LEU A 4 -11.60 -14.04 -12.51
CA LEU A 4 -10.16 -14.29 -12.53
C LEU A 4 -9.89 -15.67 -13.16
N ASP A 5 -8.93 -15.72 -14.08
CA ASP A 5 -8.42 -16.97 -14.62
C ASP A 5 -7.43 -17.59 -13.63
N TRP A 6 -7.96 -18.42 -12.74
CA TRP A 6 -7.20 -19.06 -11.66
C TRP A 6 -6.10 -20.00 -12.15
N ASN A 7 -6.26 -20.61 -13.32
CA ASN A 7 -5.28 -21.54 -13.87
C ASN A 7 -4.04 -20.82 -14.42
N ASN A 8 -4.18 -19.55 -14.78
CA ASN A 8 -3.11 -18.73 -15.33
C ASN A 8 -2.72 -17.57 -14.40
N LEU A 9 -3.06 -17.66 -13.12
CA LEU A 9 -2.69 -16.63 -12.13
C LEU A 9 -1.16 -16.65 -11.91
N GLY A 10 -0.47 -15.62 -12.40
CA GLY A 10 0.96 -15.43 -12.20
C GLY A 10 1.31 -14.56 -10.98
N PHE A 11 2.59 -14.26 -10.81
CA PHE A 11 3.09 -13.34 -9.78
C PHE A 11 3.20 -11.91 -10.34
N ASN A 12 2.05 -11.26 -10.51
CA ASN A 12 1.96 -9.90 -11.03
C ASN A 12 1.04 -9.04 -10.18
N TYR A 13 1.25 -7.73 -10.20
CA TYR A 13 0.35 -6.80 -9.53
C TYR A 13 -1.04 -6.81 -10.18
N ILE A 14 -2.07 -7.04 -9.37
CA ILE A 14 -3.48 -6.92 -9.76
C ILE A 14 -4.15 -5.98 -8.76
N LYS A 15 -4.75 -4.88 -9.24
CA LYS A 15 -5.45 -3.93 -8.37
C LYS A 15 -6.69 -4.58 -7.75
N THR A 16 -6.62 -4.81 -6.44
CA THR A 16 -7.73 -5.21 -5.59
C THR A 16 -8.56 -4.00 -5.15
N ASP A 17 -9.73 -4.27 -4.57
CA ASP A 17 -10.72 -3.22 -4.31
C ASP A 17 -10.36 -2.36 -3.10
N TYR A 18 -9.72 -2.93 -2.08
CA TYR A 18 -9.38 -2.25 -0.83
C TYR A 18 -7.96 -2.52 -0.37
N ARG A 19 -7.45 -1.57 0.42
CA ARG A 19 -6.16 -1.63 1.12
C ARG A 19 -6.30 -1.00 2.49
N PHE A 20 -5.57 -1.53 3.46
CA PHE A 20 -5.39 -0.87 4.75
C PHE A 20 -4.27 0.18 4.66
N ILE A 21 -4.48 1.35 5.26
CA ILE A 21 -3.46 2.38 5.45
C ILE A 21 -3.58 2.95 6.86
N ALA A 22 -2.44 3.13 7.53
CA ALA A 22 -2.33 3.79 8.83
C ALA A 22 -1.20 4.81 8.78
N HIS A 23 -1.33 5.89 9.56
CA HIS A 23 -0.31 6.93 9.65
C HIS A 23 0.29 6.97 11.05
N TRP A 24 1.61 7.11 11.10
CA TRP A 24 2.31 7.40 12.34
C TRP A 24 2.59 8.90 12.44
N LYS A 25 2.13 9.53 13.53
CA LYS A 25 2.33 10.96 13.79
C LYS A 25 2.41 11.21 15.29
N ASN A 26 3.33 12.08 15.72
CA ASN A 26 3.48 12.48 17.12
C ASN A 26 3.64 11.28 18.09
N GLY A 27 4.42 10.27 17.70
CA GLY A 27 4.72 9.13 18.56
C GLY A 27 3.67 8.02 18.59
N LYS A 28 2.58 8.11 17.80
CA LYS A 28 1.49 7.13 17.81
C LYS A 28 1.01 6.78 16.41
N TRP A 29 0.53 5.56 16.25
CA TRP A 29 -0.24 5.13 15.09
C TRP A 29 -1.70 5.56 15.23
N ASP A 30 -2.35 5.91 14.12
CA ASP A 30 -3.81 5.97 14.06
C ASP A 30 -4.41 4.55 14.02
N GLU A 31 -5.74 4.46 14.09
CA GLU A 31 -6.48 3.18 13.99
C GLU A 31 -6.39 2.56 12.58
N GLY A 32 -5.86 3.31 11.62
CA GLY A 32 -5.87 3.01 10.20
C GLY A 32 -7.27 3.05 9.59
N LYS A 33 -7.31 2.83 8.27
CA LYS A 33 -8.55 2.83 7.49
C LYS A 33 -8.41 1.96 6.26
N LEU A 34 -9.54 1.50 5.74
CA LEU A 34 -9.61 0.96 4.38
C LEU A 34 -9.72 2.10 3.36
N THR A 35 -8.98 1.98 2.28
CA THR A 35 -9.02 2.88 1.12
C THR A 35 -9.12 2.09 -0.17
N THR A 36 -9.73 2.69 -1.19
CA THR A 36 -9.78 2.17 -2.56
C THR A 36 -8.71 2.81 -3.47
N ASP A 37 -8.04 3.87 -2.99
CA ASP A 37 -6.94 4.52 -3.72
C ASP A 37 -5.68 3.67 -3.64
N ASN A 38 -5.14 3.29 -4.80
CA ASN A 38 -3.91 2.52 -4.92
C ASN A 38 -2.66 3.39 -5.13
N THR A 39 -2.81 4.72 -5.00
CA THR A 39 -1.71 5.68 -5.06
C THR A 39 -1.37 6.16 -3.64
N LEU A 40 -0.08 6.19 -3.30
CA LEU A 40 0.39 6.82 -2.07
C LEU A 40 0.73 8.29 -2.36
N HIS A 41 0.15 9.19 -1.57
CA HIS A 41 0.41 10.62 -1.64
C HIS A 41 1.36 10.99 -0.51
N ILE A 42 2.65 11.14 -0.84
CA ILE A 42 3.70 11.48 0.12
C ILE A 42 4.45 12.73 -0.35
N HIS A 43 5.06 13.44 0.60
CA HIS A 43 5.82 14.66 0.30
C HIS A 43 7.02 14.35 -0.60
N GLU A 44 7.38 15.27 -1.50
CA GLU A 44 8.50 15.06 -2.44
C GLU A 44 9.83 14.73 -1.73
N GLY A 45 10.02 15.28 -0.53
CA GLY A 45 11.18 15.06 0.35
C GLY A 45 11.09 13.85 1.30
N SER A 46 10.15 12.92 1.11
CA SER A 46 10.02 11.75 2.00
C SER A 46 11.27 10.86 2.00
N THR A 47 11.75 10.47 3.18
CA THR A 47 12.98 9.69 3.36
C THR A 47 12.94 8.32 2.69
N ALA A 48 11.76 7.74 2.48
CA ALA A 48 11.57 6.52 1.69
C ALA A 48 12.07 6.68 0.24
N LEU A 49 11.97 7.89 -0.35
CA LEU A 49 12.38 8.17 -1.73
C LEU A 49 13.87 8.51 -1.85
N HIS A 50 14.43 9.20 -0.85
CA HIS A 50 15.79 9.76 -0.94
C HIS A 50 16.84 8.99 -0.16
N TYR A 51 16.44 8.29 0.90
CA TYR A 51 17.37 7.65 1.85
C TYR A 51 17.01 6.18 2.12
N GLY A 52 16.08 5.59 1.35
CA GLY A 52 15.72 4.18 1.46
C GLY A 52 15.12 3.77 2.81
N GLN A 53 14.57 4.71 3.58
CA GLN A 53 13.92 4.41 4.86
C GLN A 53 12.54 3.76 4.63
N GLN A 54 12.55 2.49 4.21
CA GLN A 54 11.37 1.70 3.89
C GLN A 54 11.58 0.21 4.18
N CYS A 55 10.51 -0.49 4.52
CA CYS A 55 10.49 -1.93 4.75
C CYS A 55 9.23 -2.53 4.11
N LEU A 56 9.30 -3.80 3.67
CA LEU A 56 8.16 -4.54 3.11
C LEU A 56 8.08 -5.94 3.71
N LYS A 57 6.90 -6.56 3.62
CA LYS A 57 6.64 -7.93 4.05
C LYS A 57 5.79 -8.65 3.01
N ASP A 58 6.15 -9.91 2.75
CA ASP A 58 5.40 -10.88 1.94
C ASP A 58 4.33 -11.61 2.77
#